data_AF-A0A7C1F324-F1
#
_entry.id   AF-A0A7C1F324-F1
#
_cell.length_a   1.000
_cell.length_b   1.000
_cell.length_c   1.000
_cell.angle_alpha   90.00
_cell.angle_beta   90.00
_cell.angle_gamma   90.00
#
_symmetry.space_group_name_H-M   'P 1'
#
loop_
_entity.id
_entity.type
_entity.pdbx_description
1 polymer ?
#
loop_
_entity_poly.entity_id
_entity_poly.type
_entity_poly.pdbx_seq_one_letter_code
_entity_poly.pdbx_strand_id
1 'polypeptide(L)' 'MNWPEFKICNCPLDSWEDIVVNGDENFEDRTTVYYHCDLCGEDYAVVDYDTNEVLYLHPMLAVGKTRGE' A
#
# COMPACT_ATOMS: atom_id res chain seq x y z
N MET A 1 -1.32 -5.58 -10.87
CA MET A 1 -2.49 -4.69 -10.71
C MET A 1 -2.01 -3.28 -10.36
N ASN A 2 -2.84 -2.24 -10.53
CA ASN A 2 -2.57 -0.89 -10.05
C ASN A 2 -3.78 -0.44 -9.23
N TRP A 3 -3.59 -0.14 -7.94
CA TRP A 3 -4.65 0.23 -6.98
C TRP A 3 -4.49 1.70 -6.60
N PRO A 4 -4.94 2.64 -7.45
CA PRO A 4 -4.74 4.07 -7.23
C PRO A 4 -5.44 4.58 -5.96
N GLU A 5 -6.44 3.86 -5.42
CA GLU A 5 -7.11 4.24 -4.17
C GLU A 5 -6.19 4.24 -2.93
N PHE A 6 -5.02 3.59 -3.00
CA PHE A 6 -4.03 3.64 -1.92
C PHE A 6 -3.13 4.87 -2.00
N LYS A 7 -3.18 5.64 -3.10
CA LYS A 7 -2.41 6.86 -3.31
C LYS A 7 -3.16 8.10 -2.80
N ILE A 8 -3.05 8.41 -1.51
CA ILE A 8 -3.94 9.38 -0.82
C ILE A 8 -3.28 10.57 -0.11
N CYS A 9 -1.95 10.64 -0.09
CA CYS A 9 -1.26 11.84 0.37
C CYS A 9 -1.37 12.98 -0.65
N ASN A 10 -1.05 14.21 -0.21
CA ASN A 10 -1.08 15.40 -1.06
C ASN A 10 0.20 15.57 -1.91
N CYS A 11 1.10 14.60 -1.90
CA CYS A 11 2.32 14.64 -2.70
C CYS A 11 1.99 14.42 -4.19
N PRO A 12 2.80 14.96 -5.10
CA PRO A 12 2.58 14.76 -6.52
C PRO A 12 2.71 13.28 -6.91
N LEU A 13 2.00 12.89 -7.97
CA LEU A 13 1.86 11.48 -8.38
C LEU A 13 3.18 10.82 -8.77
N ASP A 14 4.16 11.61 -9.20
CA ASP A 14 5.52 11.17 -9.53
C ASP A 14 6.34 10.76 -8.30
N SER A 15 5.90 11.15 -7.10
CA SER A 15 6.50 10.74 -5.83
C SER A 15 6.00 9.37 -5.35
N TRP A 16 5.05 8.76 -6.06
CA TRP A 16 4.48 7.47 -5.69
C TRP A 16 5.14 6.33 -6.43
N GLU A 17 5.48 5.29 -5.68
CA GLU A 17 6.09 4.08 -6.20
C GLU A 17 5.33 2.85 -5.74
N ASP A 18 5.18 1.89 -6.65
CA ASP A 18 4.62 0.58 -6.35
C ASP A 18 5.82 -0.39 -6.27
N ILE A 19 6.24 -0.72 -5.05
CA ILE A 19 7.45 -1.52 -4.81
C ILE A 19 7.04 -2.98 -4.64
N VAL A 20 7.47 -3.84 -5.55
CA VAL A 20 7.22 -5.28 -5.47
C VAL A 20 8.41 -5.97 -4.80
N VAL A 21 8.14 -6.65 -3.68
CA VAL A 21 9.16 -7.37 -2.90
C VAL A 21 8.77 -8.84 -2.84
N ASN A 22 9.74 -9.74 -3.02
CA ASN A 22 9.52 -11.19 -2.90
C ASN A 22 10.27 -11.69 -1.66
N GLY A 23 9.52 -11.89 -0.58
CA GLY A 23 10.06 -12.23 0.73
C GLY A 23 10.78 -11.07 1.40
N ASP A 24 10.21 -10.55 2.49
CA ASP A 24 10.84 -9.54 3.34
C ASP A 24 10.73 -9.89 4.83
N GLU A 25 11.32 -9.08 5.71
CA GLU A 25 11.32 -9.33 7.16
C GLU A 25 9.93 -9.30 7.81
N ASN A 26 8.95 -8.68 7.16
CA ASN A 26 7.56 -8.62 7.61
C ASN A 26 6.71 -9.75 7.00
N PHE A 27 7.07 -10.22 5.79
CA PHE A 27 6.32 -11.16 4.98
C PHE A 27 7.24 -12.18 4.27
N GLU A 28 7.96 -12.99 5.06
CA GLU A 28 9.06 -13.88 4.61
C GLU A 28 8.72 -14.74 3.38
N ASP A 29 7.51 -15.30 3.31
CA ASP A 29 7.10 -16.24 2.26
C ASP A 29 6.15 -15.63 1.21
N ARG A 30 5.91 -14.31 1.25
CA ARG A 30 4.93 -13.66 0.37
C ARG A 30 5.61 -12.73 -0.62
N THR A 31 5.05 -12.65 -1.83
CA THR A 31 5.32 -11.52 -2.72
C THR A 31 4.36 -10.40 -2.35
N THR A 32 4.87 -9.22 -2.04
CA THR A 32 4.09 -8.08 -1.57
C THR A 32 4.28 -6.87 -2.49
N VAL A 33 3.26 -6.00 -2.52
CA VAL A 33 3.28 -4.71 -3.21
C VAL A 33 3.09 -3.62 -2.17
N TYR A 34 4.11 -2.79 -1.99
CA TYR A 34 4.06 -1.61 -1.15
C TYR A 34 3.65 -0.40 -1.99
N TYR A 35 2.57 0.26 -1.56
CA TYR A 35 2.14 1.55 -2.13
C TYR A 35 2.80 2.67 -1.34
N HIS A 36 4.00 3.03 -1.78
CA HIS A 36 4.91 3.94 -1.10
C HIS A 36 4.86 5.35 -1.72
N CYS A 37 5.01 6.37 -0.89
CA CYS A 37 5.29 7.73 -1.37
C CYS A 37 6.66 8.18 -0.88
N ASP A 38 7.64 8.30 -1.79
CA ASP A 38 9.03 8.65 -1.50
C ASP A 38 9.15 10.05 -0.85
N LEU A 39 8.28 10.98 -1.24
CA LEU A 39 8.33 12.36 -0.72
C LEU A 39 7.90 12.49 0.75
N CYS A 40 6.94 11.69 1.23
CA CYS A 40 6.59 11.65 2.65
C CYS A 40 7.24 10.49 3.40
N GLY A 41 7.84 9.53 2.67
CA GLY A 41 8.51 8.36 3.23
C GLY A 41 7.55 7.34 3.86
N GLU A 42 6.27 7.35 3.47
CA GLU A 42 5.24 6.54 4.12
C GLU A 42 4.70 5.45 3.18
N ASP A 43 4.44 4.27 3.75
CA ASP A 43 3.71 3.19 3.10
C ASP A 43 2.22 3.31 3.43
N TYR A 44 1.38 3.42 2.41
CA TYR A 44 -0.06 3.60 2.61
C TYR A 44 -0.84 2.29 2.61
N ALA A 45 -0.37 1.31 1.84
CA ALA A 45 -0.91 -0.04 1.85
C ALA A 45 0.16 -1.04 1.49
N VAL A 46 0.04 -2.25 2.04
CA VAL A 46 0.80 -3.43 1.59
C VAL A 46 -0.20 -4.48 1.19
N VAL A 47 -0.05 -5.02 -0.02
CA VAL A 47 -0.95 -6.01 -0.59
C VAL A 47 -0.15 -7.24 -0.99
N ASP A 48 -0.68 -8.41 -0.67
CA ASP A 48 -0.17 -9.68 -1.15
C ASP A 48 -0.37 -9.77 -2.68
N TYR A 49 0.70 -9.91 -3.43
CA TYR A 49 0.69 -9.88 -4.89
C TYR A 49 -0.12 -11.03 -5.49
N ASP A 50 -0.04 -12.21 -4.88
CA ASP A 50 -0.66 -13.42 -5.42
C ASP A 50 -2.16 -13.49 -5.10
N THR A 51 -2.53 -13.11 -3.87
CA THR A 51 -3.91 -13.24 -3.36
C THR A 51 -4.73 -11.95 -3.44
N ASN A 52 -4.08 -10.80 -3.64
CA ASN A 52 -4.68 -9.46 -3.48
C ASN A 52 -5.23 -9.18 -2.06
N GLU A 53 -4.78 -9.92 -1.06
CA GLU A 53 -5.09 -9.65 0.34
C GLU A 53 -4.41 -8.36 0.79
N VAL A 54 -5.14 -7.46 1.44
CA VAL A 54 -4.54 -6.27 2.08
C VAL A 54 -3.91 -6.70 3.39
N LEU A 55 -2.58 -6.67 3.45
CA LEU A 55 -1.78 -7.07 4.62
C LEU A 55 -1.59 -5.93 5.60
N TYR A 56 -1.56 -4.71 5.08
CA TYR A 56 -1.45 -3.48 5.86
C TYR A 56 -2.25 -2.36 5.20
N LEU A 57 -2.87 -1.52 6.03
CA LEU A 57 -3.55 -0.32 5.60
C LEU A 57 -3.24 0.83 6.56
N HIS A 58 -2.67 1.91 6.04
CA HIS A 58 -2.36 3.08 6.83
C HIS A 58 -3.65 3.69 7.44
N PRO A 59 -3.64 4.19 8.68
CA PRO A 59 -4.84 4.70 9.35
C PRO A 59 -5.62 5.76 8.57
N MET A 60 -4.93 6.59 7.78
CA MET A 60 -5.58 7.59 6.92
C MET A 60 -6.53 6.96 5.88
N LEU A 61 -6.25 5.73 5.44
CA LEU A 61 -7.11 4.95 4.54
C LEU A 61 -8.16 4.15 5.30
N ALA A 62 -7.86 3.69 6.51
CA ALA A 62 -8.79 2.93 7.35
C ALA A 62 -10.03 3.76 7.76
N VAL A 63 -9.87 5.07 7.93
CA VAL A 63 -10.98 6.00 8.25
C VAL A 63 -11.98 6.14 7.09
N GLY A 64 -11.55 5.90 5.85
CA GLY A 64 -12.43 5.91 4.66
C GLY A 64 -13.22 4.62 4.44
N LYS A 65 -12.80 3.48 5.02
CA LYS A 65 -13.45 2.17 4.83
C LYS A 65 -14.39 1.73 5.97
N THR A 66 -14.56 2.54 7.02
CA THR A 66 -15.44 2.22 8.18
C THR A 66 -16.83 2.88 8.14
N ARG A 67 -17.30 3.35 6.98
CA ARG A 67 -18.71 3.71 6.78
C ARG A 67 -19.29 3.00 5.56
N GLY A 68 -19.52 1.70 5.72
CA GLY A 68 -20.56 0.98 4.99
C GLY A 68 -21.72 0.76 5.94
N GLU A 69 -22.87 1.29 5.54
CA GLU A 69 -24.21 1.10 6.11
C GLU A 69 -24.64 -0.38 6.13
#